data_AF-A0A699ZE82-F1
#
_entry.id   AF-A0A699ZE82-F1
#
_cell.length_a   1.000
_cell.length_b   1.000
_cell.length_c   1.000
_cell.angle_alpha   90.00
_cell.angle_beta   90.00
_cell.angle_gamma   90.00
#
_symmetry.space_group_name_H-M   'P 1'
#
loop_
_entity.id
_entity.type
_entity.pdbx_description
1 polymer ?
#
loop_
_entity_poly.entity_id
_entity_poly.type
_entity_poly.pdbx_seq_one_letter_code
_entity_poly.pdbx_strand_id
1 'polypeptide(L)'
;VLVGRNNRQNDELSNKVANPDDLWMHLRGRPGSHTVLRVPSGRRAPDLHGDPDTQFAADLAAFFSKGRNETKVDILVAKAGALKKPKGAKPGQILVTKELGNVVARPGNSVAAQSGAAE
;
A
#
# COMPACT_ATOMS: atom_id res chain seq x y z
N VAL A 1 -8.92 -5.15 0.19
CA VAL A 1 -7.65 -4.47 -0.18
C VAL A 1 -7.54 -4.39 -1.69
N LEU A 2 -7.03 -3.28 -2.23
CA LEU A 2 -6.77 -3.08 -3.66
C LEU A 2 -5.26 -2.92 -3.88
N VAL A 3 -4.72 -3.48 -4.96
CA VAL A 3 -3.29 -3.40 -5.30
C VAL A 3 -3.13 -3.05 -6.77
N GLY A 4 -2.38 -1.99 -7.08
CA GLY A 4 -1.98 -1.69 -8.45
C GLY A 4 -0.86 -2.62 -8.92
N ARG A 5 -1.03 -3.30 -10.06
CA ARG A 5 -0.05 -4.28 -10.58
C ARG A 5 0.92 -3.66 -11.60
N ASN A 6 0.75 -2.40 -11.93
CA ASN A 6 1.64 -1.62 -12.79
C ASN A 6 1.49 -0.11 -12.52
N ASN A 7 2.35 0.71 -13.14
CA ASN A 7 2.39 2.16 -12.91
C ASN A 7 1.09 2.89 -13.27
N ARG A 8 0.35 2.45 -14.30
CA ARG A 8 -0.93 3.07 -14.68
C ARG A 8 -2.02 2.75 -13.65
N GLN A 9 -2.08 1.49 -13.20
CA GLN A 9 -2.99 1.08 -12.14
C GLN A 9 -2.65 1.72 -10.79
N ASN A 10 -1.37 1.87 -10.46
CA ASN A 10 -0.92 2.61 -9.27
C ASN A 10 -1.43 4.06 -9.29
N ASP A 11 -1.31 4.71 -10.45
CA ASP A 11 -1.77 6.08 -10.67
C ASP A 11 -3.28 6.22 -10.49
N GLU A 12 -4.04 5.34 -11.13
CA GLU A 12 -5.50 5.31 -11.05
C GLU A 12 -5.97 5.00 -9.62
N LEU A 13 -5.38 3.97 -9.01
CA LEU A 13 -5.73 3.53 -7.66
C LEU A 13 -5.55 4.67 -6.65
N SER A 14 -4.42 5.39 -6.72
CA SER A 14 -4.07 6.39 -5.71
C SER A 14 -4.72 7.74 -5.92
N ASN A 15 -5.00 8.12 -7.17
CA ASN A 15 -5.52 9.45 -7.48
C ASN A 15 -7.01 9.48 -7.80
N LYS A 16 -7.62 8.35 -8.19
CA LYS A 16 -9.01 8.30 -8.67
C LYS A 16 -9.89 7.35 -7.89
N VAL A 17 -9.36 6.19 -7.50
CA VAL A 17 -10.16 5.15 -6.84
C VAL A 17 -10.18 5.33 -5.32
N ALA A 18 -9.03 5.60 -4.71
CA ALA A 18 -8.91 5.75 -3.26
C ALA A 18 -9.76 6.92 -2.72
N ASN A 19 -10.49 6.66 -1.65
CA ASN A 19 -11.22 7.67 -0.90
C ASN A 19 -10.24 8.38 0.06
N PRO A 20 -10.46 9.65 0.41
CA PRO A 20 -9.53 10.41 1.27
C PRO A 20 -9.17 9.74 2.60
N ASP A 21 -10.09 8.99 3.19
CA ASP A 21 -9.89 8.31 4.49
C ASP A 21 -9.33 6.88 4.38
N ASP A 22 -9.15 6.37 3.16
CA ASP A 22 -8.49 5.08 2.98
C ASP A 22 -7.03 5.12 3.41
N LEU A 23 -6.51 3.98 3.86
CA LEU A 23 -5.09 3.81 4.10
C LEU A 23 -4.40 3.42 2.80
N TRP A 24 -3.43 4.24 2.41
CA TRP A 24 -2.53 3.99 1.31
C TRP A 24 -1.18 3.49 1.84
N MET A 25 -0.63 2.49 1.16
CA MET A 25 0.57 1.77 1.57
C MET A 25 1.53 1.60 0.39
N HIS A 26 2.83 1.74 0.67
CA HIS A 26 3.89 1.54 -0.31
C HIS A 26 5.22 1.20 0.37
N LEU A 27 6.09 0.46 -0.31
CA LEU A 27 7.43 0.14 0.19
C LEU A 27 8.23 1.42 0.46
N ARG A 28 8.84 1.54 1.64
CA ARG A 28 9.59 2.75 1.99
C ARG A 28 10.92 2.82 1.22
N GLY A 29 11.17 3.97 0.59
CA GLY A 29 12.44 4.28 -0.07
C GLY A 29 12.76 3.50 -1.35
N ARG A 30 11.88 2.58 -1.78
CA ARG A 30 12.12 1.69 -2.93
C ARG A 30 10.85 1.47 -3.74
N PRO A 31 10.95 1.12 -5.04
CA PRO A 31 9.77 0.91 -5.88
C PRO A 31 8.87 -0.24 -5.40
N GLY A 32 7.56 -0.03 -5.44
CA GLY A 32 6.56 -1.06 -5.20
C GLY A 32 5.18 -0.71 -5.75
N SER A 33 4.25 -1.65 -5.59
CA SER A 33 2.85 -1.42 -5.88
C SER A 33 2.24 -0.43 -4.89
N HIS A 34 1.32 0.39 -5.39
CA HIS A 34 0.44 1.17 -4.51
C HIS A 34 -0.64 0.21 -4.01
N THR A 35 -0.80 0.14 -2.69
CA THR A 35 -1.79 -0.72 -2.03
C THR A 35 -2.74 0.15 -1.22
N VAL A 36 -4.04 -0.11 -1.32
CA VAL A 36 -5.07 0.65 -0.61
C VAL A 36 -5.93 -0.30 0.22
N LEU A 37 -5.98 -0.05 1.52
CA LEU A 37 -6.97 -0.62 2.43
C LEU A 37 -8.16 0.33 2.50
N ARG A 38 -9.29 -0.11 1.96
CA ARG A 38 -10.55 0.65 1.92
C ARG A 38 -11.11 0.76 3.32
N VAL A 39 -11.38 1.99 3.76
CA VAL A 39 -12.05 2.27 5.04
C VAL A 39 -13.50 2.64 4.74
N PRO A 40 -14.50 1.84 5.17
CA PRO A 40 -15.90 2.16 4.94
C PRO A 40 -16.29 3.50 5.56
N SER A 41 -17.13 4.26 4.86
CA SER A 41 -17.67 5.53 5.36
C SER A 41 -18.31 5.36 6.74
N GLY A 42 -18.00 6.28 7.66
CA GLY A 42 -18.49 6.23 9.04
C GLY A 42 -17.74 5.27 9.95
N ARG A 43 -16.73 4.54 9.46
CA ARG A 43 -15.81 3.77 10.29
C ARG A 43 -14.50 4.51 10.50
N ARG A 44 -13.91 4.30 11.68
CA ARG A 44 -12.53 4.72 11.96
C ARG A 44 -11.58 3.83 11.16
N ALA A 45 -10.50 4.41 10.66
CA ALA A 45 -9.41 3.62 10.08
C ALA A 45 -8.85 2.65 11.15
N PRO A 46 -8.47 1.42 10.76
CA PRO A 46 -7.87 0.45 11.67
C PRO A 46 -6.55 0.98 12.25
N ASP A 47 -6.17 0.44 13.40
CA ASP A 47 -4.89 0.77 14.02
C ASP A 47 -3.74 0.32 13.11
N LEU A 48 -2.64 1.07 13.12
CA LEU A 48 -1.47 0.74 12.28
C LEU A 48 -0.76 -0.54 12.78
N HIS A 49 -0.86 -0.81 14.07
CA HIS A 49 -0.15 -1.91 14.73
C HIS A 49 -1.15 -2.82 15.45
N GLY A 50 -1.02 -4.13 15.23
CA GLY A 50 -1.87 -5.13 15.88
C GLY A 50 -3.20 -5.39 15.19
N ASP A 51 -3.60 -4.56 14.22
CA ASP A 51 -4.79 -4.81 13.40
C ASP A 51 -4.50 -5.78 12.24
N PRO A 52 -5.32 -6.84 12.08
CA PRO A 52 -5.10 -7.85 11.05
C PRO A 52 -5.33 -7.34 9.62
N ASP A 53 -6.26 -6.40 9.40
CA ASP A 53 -6.54 -5.86 8.07
C ASP A 53 -5.39 -4.96 7.61
N THR A 54 -4.85 -4.15 8.52
CA THR A 54 -3.64 -3.35 8.27
C THR A 54 -2.46 -4.25 7.93
N GLN A 55 -2.19 -5.29 8.73
CA GLN A 55 -1.07 -6.20 8.49
C GLN A 55 -1.22 -6.95 7.16
N PHE A 56 -2.43 -7.43 6.85
CA PHE A 56 -2.73 -8.11 5.59
C PHE A 56 -2.44 -7.21 4.37
N ALA A 57 -2.85 -5.94 4.42
CA ALA A 57 -2.56 -4.98 3.36
C ALA A 57 -1.06 -4.67 3.25
N ALA A 58 -0.36 -4.57 4.37
CA ALA A 58 1.07 -4.29 4.40
C ALA A 58 1.89 -5.46 3.80
N ASP A 59 1.53 -6.71 4.13
CA ASP A 59 2.20 -7.90 3.57
C ASP A 59 1.99 -8.01 2.06
N LEU A 60 0.80 -7.64 1.54
CA LEU A 60 0.56 -7.55 0.10
C LEU A 60 1.39 -6.44 -0.56
N ALA A 61 1.47 -5.25 0.06
CA ALA A 61 2.31 -4.16 -0.44
C ALA A 61 3.78 -4.57 -0.50
N ALA A 62 4.27 -5.29 0.51
CA ALA A 62 5.61 -5.83 0.57
C ALA A 62 5.87 -6.87 -0.52
N PHE A 63 4.95 -7.80 -0.72
CA PHE A 63 5.08 -8.85 -1.74
C PHE A 63 5.08 -8.29 -3.16
N PHE A 64 4.24 -7.29 -3.45
CA PHE A 64 4.20 -6.64 -4.76
C PHE A 64 5.19 -5.47 -4.88
N SER A 65 6.37 -5.61 -4.28
CA SER A 65 7.41 -4.58 -4.33
C SER A 65 8.79 -5.15 -4.63
N LYS A 66 9.79 -4.28 -4.71
CA LYS A 66 11.19 -4.70 -4.76
C LYS A 66 11.68 -5.38 -3.48
N GLY A 67 10.92 -5.34 -2.39
CA GLY A 67 11.20 -6.03 -1.13
C GLY A 67 10.67 -7.47 -1.03
N ARG A 68 10.10 -8.03 -2.10
CA ARG A 68 9.42 -9.34 -2.10
C ARG A 68 10.24 -10.50 -1.50
N ASN A 69 11.56 -10.48 -1.65
CA ASN A 69 12.45 -11.57 -1.22
C ASN A 69 13.07 -11.32 0.16
N GLU A 70 12.69 -10.25 0.84
CA GLU A 70 13.19 -9.94 2.18
C GLU A 70 12.31 -10.59 3.26
N THR A 71 12.91 -10.91 4.41
CA THR A 71 12.17 -11.47 5.54
C THR A 71 11.20 -10.46 6.15
N LYS A 72 11.60 -9.19 6.19
CA LYS A 72 10.79 -8.08 6.71
C LYS A 72 11.16 -6.78 5.99
N VAL A 73 10.18 -5.92 5.76
CA VAL A 73 10.37 -4.60 5.15
C VAL A 73 9.48 -3.56 5.83
N ASP A 74 9.90 -2.30 5.77
CA ASP A 74 9.07 -1.18 6.22
C ASP A 74 8.13 -0.71 5.11
N ILE A 75 6.84 -0.70 5.42
CA ILE A 75 5.78 -0.17 4.57
C ILE A 75 5.37 1.19 5.11
N LEU A 76 5.52 2.22 4.28
CA LEU A 76 5.01 3.55 4.56
C LEU A 76 3.49 3.54 4.48
N VAL A 77 2.83 4.16 5.46
CA VAL A 77 1.37 4.30 5.49
C VAL A 77 1.00 5.79 5.52
N ALA A 78 0.02 6.16 4.69
CA ALA A 78 -0.56 7.49 4.65
C ALA A 78 -2.07 7.40 4.44
N LYS A 79 -2.79 8.49 4.75
CA LYS A 79 -4.16 8.64 4.21
C LYS A 79 -4.08 8.91 2.71
N ALA A 80 -4.99 8.33 1.93
CA ALA A 80 -5.08 8.65 0.51
C ALA A 80 -5.35 10.15 0.25
N GLY A 81 -6.06 10.84 1.16
CA GLY A 81 -6.24 12.31 1.09
C GLY A 81 -4.96 13.12 1.32
N ALA A 82 -3.88 12.49 1.81
CA ALA A 82 -2.56 13.09 1.95
C ALA A 82 -1.65 12.79 0.74
N LEU A 83 -2.20 12.24 -0.34
CA LEU A 83 -1.48 12.01 -1.58
C LEU A 83 -1.69 13.19 -2.52
N LYS A 84 -0.61 13.61 -3.19
CA LYS A 84 -0.66 14.61 -4.25
C LYS A 84 0.12 14.10 -5.45
N LYS A 85 -0.47 14.22 -6.64
CA LYS A 85 0.25 14.00 -7.90
C LYS A 85 0.82 15.34 -8.38
N PRO A 86 2.16 15.53 -8.38
CA PRO A 86 2.75 16.74 -8.93
C PRO A 86 2.38 16.90 -10.41
N LYS A 87 2.22 18.16 -10.85
CA LYS A 87 1.92 18.45 -12.26
C LYS A 87 3.05 17.91 -13.15
N GLY A 88 2.70 17.11 -14.16
CA GLY A 88 3.67 16.49 -15.08
C GLY A 88 4.35 15.23 -14.54
N ALA A 89 4.00 14.75 -13.34
CA ALA A 89 4.54 13.51 -12.80
C ALA A 89 4.16 12.30 -13.67
N LYS A 90 5.10 11.36 -13.82
CA LYS A 90 4.89 10.11 -14.58
C LYS A 90 3.84 9.24 -13.87
N PRO A 91 3.14 8.33 -14.57
CA PRO A 91 2.22 7.39 -13.93
C PRO A 91 2.88 6.64 -12.77
N GLY A 92 2.20 6.57 -11.64
CA GLY A 92 2.69 5.91 -10.42
C GLY A 92 3.59 6.78 -9.56
N GLN A 93 4.02 7.96 -10.02
CA GLN A 93 4.70 8.92 -9.14
C GLN A 93 3.67 9.68 -8.31
N ILE A 94 3.82 9.59 -6.99
CA ILE A 94 2.97 10.27 -6.02
C ILE A 94 3.84 10.92 -4.95
N LEU A 95 3.42 12.10 -4.48
CA LEU A 95 3.98 12.76 -3.31
C LEU A 95 3.08 12.48 -2.11
N VAL A 96 3.66 11.98 -1.03
CA VAL A 96 2.99 11.86 0.27
C VAL A 96 3.23 13.14 1.05
N THR A 97 2.19 13.93 1.30
CA THR A 97 2.34 15.20 2.05
C THR A 97 2.34 15.01 3.56
N LYS A 98 1.71 13.93 4.04
CA LYS A 98 1.68 13.57 5.46
C LYS A 98 1.63 12.06 5.60
N GLU A 99 2.66 11.51 6.24
CA GLU A 99 2.69 10.12 6.64
C GLU A 99 1.88 9.93 7.92
N LEU A 100 1.21 8.77 8.03
CA LEU A 100 0.61 8.32 9.29
C LEU A 100 1.61 7.52 10.14
N GLY A 101 2.54 6.82 9.49
CA GLY A 101 3.53 5.99 10.16
C GLY A 101 4.06 4.91 9.21
N ASN A 102 4.62 3.84 9.79
CA ASN A 102 5.06 2.65 9.07
C ASN A 102 4.50 1.37 9.70
N VAL A 103 4.45 0.31 8.91
CA VAL A 103 4.11 -1.04 9.35
C VAL A 103 5.22 -1.98 8.88
N VAL A 104 5.70 -2.85 9.78
CA VAL A 104 6.65 -3.89 9.42
C VAL A 104 5.88 -5.03 8.76
N ALA A 105 6.15 -5.27 7.48
CA ALA A 105 5.51 -6.29 6.69
C ALA A 105 6.44 -7.47 6.42
N ARG A 106 5.85 -8.65 6.20
CA ARG A 106 6.55 -9.89 5.85
C ARG A 106 6.01 -10.40 4.50
N PRO A 107 6.72 -10.18 3.39
CA PRO A 107 6.26 -10.60 2.05
C PRO A 107 5.81 -12.07 1.97
N GLY A 108 6.54 -12.97 2.65
CA GLY A 108 6.25 -14.41 2.69
C GLY A 108 4.93 -14.78 3.38
N ASN A 109 4.39 -13.89 4.22
CA ASN A 109 3.10 -14.10 4.87
C ASN A 109 1.91 -13.67 4.00
N SER A 110 2.17 -12.98 2.89
CA SER A 110 1.10 -12.54 2.01
C SER A 110 0.40 -13.74 1.36
N VAL A 111 -0.92 -13.63 1.18
CA VAL A 111 -1.69 -14.65 0.46
C VAL A 111 -1.20 -14.85 -0.98
N ALA A 112 -0.60 -13.82 -1.58
CA ALA A 112 -0.01 -13.92 -2.91
C ALA A 112 1.29 -14.74 -2.95
N ALA A 113 2.05 -14.76 -1.85
CA ALA A 113 3.17 -15.69 -1.69
C ALA A 113 2.69 -17.13 -1.51
N GLN A 114 1.62 -17.31 -0.72
CA GLN A 114 1.05 -18.62 -0.41
C GLN A 114 0.34 -19.24 -1.61
N SER A 115 -0.37 -18.45 -2.41
CA SER A 115 -1.05 -18.91 -3.61
C SER A 115 -0.09 -19.21 -4.76
N GLY A 116 1.10 -18.58 -4.77
CA GLY A 116 2.18 -18.90 -5.70
C GLY A 116 2.95 -20.18 -5.35
N ALA A 117 2.61 -20.85 -4.24
CA ALA A 117 3.08 -22.19 -3.90
C ALA A 117 2.16 -23.31 -4.42
N ALA A 118 1.11 -22.96 -5.18
CA ALA A 118 0.13 -23.88 -5.74
C ALA A 118 0.19 -24.01 -7.28
N GLU A 119 1.29 -23.57 -7.92
CA GLU A 119 1.62 -23.89 -9.32
C GLU A 119 2.90 -24.71 -9.41
#